data_AF-A0AAI8FDQ3-F1
#
_entry.id   AF-A0AAI8FDQ3-F1
#
_cell.length_a   1.000
_cell.length_b   1.000
_cell.length_c   1.000
_cell.angle_alpha   90.00
_cell.angle_beta   90.00
_cell.angle_gamma   90.00
#
_symmetry.space_group_name_H-M   'P 1'
#
loop_
_entity.id
_entity.type
_entity.pdbx_description
1 polymer ?
#
loop_
_entity_poly.entity_id
_entity_poly.type
_entity_poly.pdbx_seq_one_letter_code
_entity_poly.pdbx_strand_id
1 'polypeptide(L)'
;MKKIFHMHKKYQFLKTDDKLKLENQSKTDNALVNLEKEMSELSTIERILKLLDPHHVIILQKEFLETDKNWKDNYWSKTTYYKKVHQAIDQFLYFLYG
;
A
#
# COMPACT_ATOMS: atom_id res chain seq x y z
N MET A 1 -32.97 -32.54 29.93
CA MET A 1 -32.09 -32.75 28.74
C MET A 1 -31.85 -31.50 27.88
N LYS A 2 -32.77 -30.52 27.75
CA LYS A 2 -32.58 -29.33 26.88
C LYS A 2 -31.37 -28.43 27.19
N LYS A 3 -30.93 -28.32 28.46
CA LYS A 3 -29.77 -27.49 28.86
C LYS A 3 -28.42 -28.00 28.32
N ILE A 4 -28.21 -29.31 28.29
CA ILE A 4 -26.95 -29.93 27.84
C ILE A 4 -26.76 -29.68 26.33
N PHE A 5 -27.84 -29.79 25.56
CA PHE A 5 -27.84 -29.51 24.14
C PHE A 5 -27.48 -28.04 23.81
N HIS A 6 -27.98 -27.08 24.60
CA HIS A 6 -27.65 -25.66 24.45
C HIS A 6 -26.19 -25.36 24.79
N MET A 7 -25.65 -26.02 25.83
CA MET A 7 -24.23 -25.90 26.17
C MET A 7 -23.32 -26.45 25.07
N HIS A 8 -23.64 -27.61 24.53
CA HIS A 8 -22.86 -28.21 23.44
C HIS A 8 -22.87 -27.32 22.19
N LYS A 9 -24.03 -26.74 21.83
CA LYS A 9 -24.15 -25.82 20.70
C LYS A 9 -23.33 -24.53 20.91
N LYS A 10 -23.36 -23.96 22.12
CA LYS A 10 -22.54 -22.78 22.47
C LYS A 10 -21.04 -23.08 22.40
N TYR A 11 -20.62 -24.25 22.88
CA TYR A 11 -19.22 -24.67 22.85
C TYR A 11 -18.70 -24.92 21.42
N GLN A 12 -19.54 -25.48 20.53
CA GLN A 12 -19.18 -25.61 19.13
C GLN A 12 -19.03 -24.25 18.44
N PHE A 13 -19.93 -23.30 18.72
CA PHE A 13 -19.85 -21.95 18.15
C PHE A 13 -18.56 -21.22 18.53
N LEU A 14 -18.16 -21.30 19.82
CA LEU A 14 -16.91 -20.72 20.32
C LEU A 14 -15.67 -21.36 19.67
N LYS A 15 -15.66 -22.68 19.50
CA LYS A 15 -14.57 -23.38 18.78
C LYS A 15 -14.46 -22.94 17.32
N THR A 16 -15.58 -22.64 16.67
CA THR A 16 -15.59 -22.17 15.29
C THR A 16 -15.06 -20.74 15.17
N ASP A 17 -15.44 -19.85 16.11
CA ASP A 17 -14.94 -18.47 16.16
C ASP A 17 -13.42 -18.42 16.41
N ASP A 18 -12.89 -19.26 17.30
CA ASP A 18 -11.45 -19.32 17.56
C ASP A 18 -10.66 -19.84 16.35
N LYS A 19 -11.21 -20.81 15.61
CA LYS A 19 -10.60 -21.28 14.34
C LYS A 19 -10.59 -20.20 13.26
N LEU A 20 -11.70 -19.46 13.11
CA LEU A 20 -11.80 -18.35 12.15
C LEU A 20 -10.79 -17.23 12.45
N LYS A 21 -10.57 -16.91 13.72
CA LYS A 21 -9.56 -15.91 14.14
C LYS A 21 -8.13 -16.38 13.83
N LEU A 22 -7.83 -17.65 14.09
CA LEU A 22 -6.51 -18.23 13.84
C LEU A 22 -6.20 -18.34 12.33
N GLU A 23 -7.18 -18.73 11.52
CA GLU A 23 -7.06 -18.75 10.05
C GLU A 23 -6.89 -17.33 9.47
N ASN A 24 -7.58 -16.33 10.02
CA ASN A 24 -7.40 -14.95 9.58
C ASN A 24 -6.03 -14.39 9.98
N GLN A 25 -5.54 -14.67 11.19
CA GLN A 25 -4.20 -14.29 11.63
C GLN A 25 -3.10 -14.89 10.75
N SER A 26 -3.15 -16.21 10.52
CA SER A 26 -2.20 -16.88 9.63
C SER A 26 -2.24 -16.38 8.19
N LYS A 27 -3.40 -15.95 7.67
CA LYS A 27 -3.49 -15.29 6.35
C LYS A 27 -2.82 -13.92 6.35
N THR A 28 -3.02 -13.10 7.39
CA THR A 28 -2.33 -11.81 7.51
C THR A 28 -0.82 -11.98 7.65
N ASP A 29 -0.35 -12.96 8.43
CA ASP A 29 1.07 -13.20 8.62
C ASP A 29 1.73 -13.64 7.30
N ASN A 30 1.09 -14.51 6.52
CA ASN A 30 1.56 -14.89 5.19
C ASN A 30 1.56 -13.71 4.20
N ALA A 31 0.56 -12.81 4.27
CA ALA A 31 0.51 -11.62 3.42
C ALA A 31 1.63 -10.62 3.75
N LEU A 32 1.95 -10.44 5.04
CA LEU A 32 3.06 -9.59 5.48
C LEU A 32 4.41 -10.17 5.05
N VAL A 33 4.62 -11.48 5.22
CA VAL A 33 5.85 -12.16 4.78
C VAL A 33 6.04 -12.04 3.27
N ASN A 34 4.95 -12.16 2.48
CA ASN A 34 5.02 -11.97 1.03
C ASN A 34 5.31 -10.51 0.66
N LEU A 35 4.73 -9.54 1.36
CA LEU A 35 5.00 -8.11 1.13
C LEU A 35 6.46 -7.78 1.45
N GLU A 36 7.00 -8.27 2.56
CA GLU A 36 8.41 -8.08 2.93
C GLU A 36 9.35 -8.71 1.89
N LYS A 37 9.01 -9.91 1.41
CA LYS A 37 9.75 -10.57 0.35
C LYS A 37 9.70 -9.77 -0.96
N GLU A 38 8.53 -9.35 -1.40
CA GLU A 38 8.37 -8.49 -2.58
C GLU A 38 9.18 -7.21 -2.42
N MET A 39 9.14 -6.56 -1.25
CA MET A 39 9.93 -5.37 -1.00
C MET A 39 11.43 -5.68 -1.00
N SER A 40 11.87 -6.85 -0.52
CA SER A 40 13.30 -7.23 -0.50
C SER A 40 13.92 -7.36 -1.89
N GLU A 41 13.12 -7.67 -2.90
CA GLU A 41 13.57 -7.83 -4.29
C GLU A 41 13.59 -6.51 -5.08
N LEU A 42 12.96 -5.44 -4.55
CA LEU A 42 12.91 -4.14 -5.20
C LEU A 42 14.18 -3.32 -4.95
N SER A 43 14.62 -2.61 -5.99
CA SER A 43 15.63 -1.56 -5.85
C SER A 43 15.15 -0.44 -4.91
N THR A 44 16.09 0.34 -4.37
CA THR A 44 15.78 1.50 -3.51
C THR A 44 14.80 2.45 -4.17
N ILE A 45 14.95 2.72 -5.48
CA ILE A 45 14.06 3.60 -6.23
C ILE A 45 12.64 3.00 -6.31
N GLU A 46 12.52 1.72 -6.67
CA GLU A 46 11.21 1.06 -6.77
C GLU A 46 10.50 0.98 -5.42
N ARG A 47 11.24 0.74 -4.33
CA ARG A 47 10.70 0.81 -2.97
C ARG A 47 10.12 2.20 -2.68
N ILE A 48 10.87 3.25 -2.98
CA ILE A 48 10.44 4.63 -2.76
C ILE A 48 9.19 4.94 -3.59
N LEU A 49 9.17 4.55 -4.87
CA LEU A 49 7.99 4.74 -5.74
C LEU A 49 6.75 4.00 -5.23
N LYS A 50 6.89 2.84 -4.56
CA LYS A 50 5.75 2.16 -3.91
C LYS A 50 5.25 2.87 -2.65
N LEU A 51 6.07 3.69 -1.99
CA LEU A 51 5.72 4.43 -0.78
C LEU A 51 5.16 5.83 -1.06
N LEU A 52 5.48 6.40 -2.22
CA LEU A 52 5.00 7.71 -2.64
C LEU A 52 3.49 7.70 -2.91
N ASP A 53 2.89 8.89 -2.77
CA ASP A 53 1.53 9.11 -3.26
C ASP A 53 1.46 8.82 -4.78
N PRO A 54 0.44 8.06 -5.26
CA PRO A 54 0.33 7.71 -6.66
C PRO A 54 0.34 8.91 -7.62
N HIS A 55 -0.20 10.06 -7.22
CA HIS A 55 -0.13 11.27 -8.03
C HIS A 55 1.30 11.78 -8.19
N HIS A 56 2.11 11.70 -7.12
CA HIS A 56 3.52 12.07 -7.20
C HIS A 56 4.30 11.09 -8.07
N VAL A 57 4.01 9.78 -8.00
CA VAL A 57 4.61 8.79 -8.91
C VAL A 57 4.31 9.12 -10.37
N ILE A 58 3.05 9.43 -10.71
CA ILE A 58 2.67 9.82 -12.08
C ILE A 58 3.43 11.07 -12.51
N ILE A 59 3.50 12.10 -11.67
CA ILE A 59 4.22 13.33 -11.98
C ILE A 59 5.71 13.03 -12.25
N LEU A 60 6.35 12.21 -11.43
CA LEU A 60 7.77 11.86 -11.59
C LEU A 60 8.00 11.05 -12.87
N GLN A 61 7.14 10.07 -13.17
CA GLN A 61 7.24 9.27 -14.40
C GLN A 61 7.08 10.17 -15.63
N LYS A 62 6.06 11.03 -15.64
CA LYS A 62 5.81 11.96 -16.73
C LYS A 62 6.95 12.99 -16.89
N GLU A 63 7.53 13.47 -15.80
CA GLU A 63 8.58 14.49 -15.86
C GLU A 63 9.96 13.91 -16.19
N PHE A 64 10.30 12.72 -15.71
CA PHE A 64 11.67 12.20 -15.82
C PHE A 64 11.84 11.04 -16.81
N LEU A 65 10.78 10.30 -17.13
CA LEU A 65 10.84 9.14 -18.03
C LEU A 65 10.21 9.41 -19.40
N GLU A 66 9.21 10.28 -19.46
CA GLU A 66 8.52 10.58 -20.72
C GLU A 66 9.09 11.80 -21.45
N THR A 67 9.05 11.74 -22.78
CA THR A 67 9.54 12.80 -23.66
C THR A 67 8.52 13.93 -23.84
N ASP A 68 7.22 13.63 -23.79
CA ASP A 68 6.18 14.64 -23.92
C ASP A 68 6.10 15.49 -22.65
N LYS A 69 6.21 16.81 -22.79
CA LYS A 69 6.13 17.78 -21.69
C LYS A 69 4.80 18.53 -21.68
N ASN A 70 3.94 18.35 -22.67
CA ASN A 70 2.70 19.11 -22.82
C ASN A 70 1.52 18.44 -22.10
N TRP A 71 1.69 17.21 -21.60
CA TRP A 71 0.67 16.48 -20.83
C TRP A 71 0.06 17.30 -19.69
N LYS A 72 0.86 18.18 -19.06
CA LYS A 72 0.47 19.01 -17.92
C LYS A 72 -0.55 20.11 -18.24
N ASP A 73 -0.57 20.58 -19.49
CA ASP A 73 -1.30 21.80 -19.87
C ASP A 73 -2.83 21.58 -19.82
N ASN A 74 -3.26 20.33 -19.86
CA ASN A 74 -4.67 19.94 -19.73
C ASN A 74 -5.17 19.85 -18.28
N TYR A 75 -4.28 19.85 -17.29
CA TYR A 75 -4.63 19.59 -15.89
C TYR A 75 -4.37 20.78 -14.97
N TRP A 76 -3.29 21.53 -15.21
CA TRP A 76 -2.84 22.57 -14.30
C TRP A 76 -2.31 23.80 -15.02
N SER A 77 -2.45 24.94 -14.35
CA SER A 77 -1.67 26.13 -14.71
C SER A 77 -0.18 25.87 -14.46
N LYS A 78 0.68 26.57 -15.21
CA LYS A 78 2.14 26.46 -15.12
C LYS A 78 2.66 26.53 -13.68
N THR A 79 2.18 27.49 -12.88
CA THR A 79 2.60 27.67 -11.49
C THR A 79 2.19 26.51 -10.59
N THR A 80 0.96 26.03 -10.75
CA THR A 80 0.44 24.87 -10.00
C THR A 80 1.22 23.60 -10.35
N TYR A 81 1.53 23.43 -11.63
CA TYR A 81 2.33 22.32 -12.11
C TYR A 81 3.70 22.24 -11.44
N TYR A 82 4.48 23.32 -11.51
CA TYR A 82 5.83 23.32 -10.91
C TYR A 82 5.77 23.11 -9.40
N LYS A 83 4.77 23.67 -8.72
CA LYS A 83 4.55 23.40 -7.30
C LYS A 83 4.33 21.91 -7.03
N LYS A 84 3.53 21.24 -7.86
CA LYS A 84 3.27 19.80 -7.75
C LYS A 84 4.52 18.95 -8.03
N VAL A 85 5.32 19.34 -9.03
CA VAL A 85 6.61 18.68 -9.31
C VAL A 85 7.57 18.82 -8.13
N HIS A 86 7.72 20.02 -7.57
CA HIS A 86 8.56 20.22 -6.38
C HIS A 86 8.09 19.37 -5.19
N GLN A 87 6.79 19.33 -4.92
CA GLN A 87 6.24 18.47 -3.84
C GLN A 87 6.55 16.99 -4.06
N ALA A 88 6.43 16.49 -5.29
CA ALA A 88 6.75 15.11 -5.63
C ALA A 88 8.25 14.80 -5.45
N ILE A 89 9.12 15.73 -5.87
CA ILE A 89 10.58 15.59 -5.71
C ILE A 89 10.98 15.66 -4.23
N ASP A 90 10.45 16.60 -3.46
CA ASP A 90 10.76 16.75 -2.04
C ASP A 90 10.40 15.48 -1.27
N GLN A 91 9.23 14.90 -1.53
CA GLN A 91 8.81 13.66 -0.88
C GLN A 91 9.65 12.45 -1.34
N PHE A 92 10.04 12.39 -2.62
CA PHE A 92 10.95 11.37 -3.11
C PHE A 92 12.32 11.45 -2.42
N LEU A 93 12.89 12.66 -2.32
CA LEU A 93 14.17 12.90 -1.66
C LEU A 93 14.11 12.62 -0.16
N TYR A 94 12.99 12.94 0.49
CA TYR A 94 12.75 12.59 1.89
C TYR A 94 12.87 11.08 2.11
N PHE A 95 12.27 10.25 1.27
CA PHE A 95 12.41 8.79 1.40
C PHE A 95 13.77 8.25 0.96
N LEU A 96 14.50 8.99 0.12
CA LEU A 96 15.82 8.57 -0.35
C LEU A 96 16.94 8.87 0.65
N TYR A 97 16.85 9.98 1.38
CA TYR A 97 17.92 10.50 2.23
C TYR A 97 17.51 10.81 3.68
N GLY A 98 16.21 10.86 3.97
CA GLY A 98 15.66 11.10 5.31
C GLY A 98 15.57 9.82 6.12
#